data_AF-A0A4P9YTW2-F1
#
_entry.id   AF-A0A4P9YTW2-F1
#
_cell.length_a   1.000
_cell.length_b   1.000
_cell.length_c   1.000
_cell.angle_alpha   90.00
_cell.angle_beta   90.00
_cell.angle_gamma   90.00
#
_symmetry.space_group_name_H-M   'P 1'
#
loop_
_entity.id
_entity.type
_entity.pdbx_description
1 polymer ?
#
loop_
_entity_poly.entity_id
_entity_poly.type
_entity_poly.pdbx_seq_one_letter_code
_entity_poly.pdbx_strand_id
1 'polypeptide(L)' 'GKVHGSLARAGKVKSQTPKVEAQEKKKQPTGRARKRAQYLRRFVNVTLVGGKRRVRIEWRA' A
#
# COMPACT_ATOMS: atom_id res chain seq x y z
N GLY A 1 31.39 17.65 -15.85
CA GLY A 1 30.90 16.33 -15.38
C GLY A 1 30.50 15.48 -16.57
N LYS A 2 30.58 14.14 -16.48
CA LYS A 2 30.29 13.24 -17.61
C LYS A 2 28.79 13.26 -17.93
N VAL A 3 28.44 13.86 -19.06
CA VAL A 3 27.05 14.07 -19.50
C VAL A 3 26.44 12.78 -20.09
N HIS A 4 27.27 11.82 -20.50
CA HIS A 4 26.83 10.60 -21.18
C HIS A 4 27.29 9.36 -20.42
N GLY A 5 26.32 8.59 -19.91
CA GLY A 5 26.52 7.29 -19.26
C GLY A 5 25.96 6.13 -20.10
N SER A 6 26.11 4.91 -19.60
CA SER A 6 25.56 3.72 -20.26
C SER A 6 24.04 3.64 -20.07
N LEU A 7 23.31 3.46 -21.17
CA LEU A 7 21.86 3.24 -21.18
C LEU A 7 21.47 1.76 -21.02
N ALA A 8 22.45 0.84 -21.01
CA ALA A 8 22.21 -0.61 -21.07
C ALA A 8 21.44 -1.19 -19.87
N ARG A 9 21.42 -0.46 -18.73
CA ARG A 9 20.74 -0.92 -17.49
C ARG A 9 19.34 -0.34 -17.32
N ALA A 10 18.84 0.43 -18.29
CA ALA A 10 17.50 0.99 -18.22
C ALA A 10 16.46 -0.15 -18.13
N GLY A 11 15.61 -0.10 -17.10
CA GLY A 11 14.53 -1.07 -16.92
C GLY A 11 14.93 -2.45 -16.35
N LYS A 12 16.22 -2.74 -16.09
CA LYS A 12 16.72 -4.06 -15.64
C LYS A 12 15.89 -4.70 -14.53
N VAL A 13 15.55 -3.93 -13.49
CA VAL A 13 14.86 -4.49 -12.31
C VAL A 13 13.40 -4.84 -12.63
N LYS A 14 12.71 -4.01 -13.41
CA LYS A 14 11.30 -4.23 -13.77
C LYS A 14 11.12 -5.43 -14.70
N SER A 15 12.10 -5.72 -15.57
CA SER A 15 12.07 -6.90 -16.44
C SER A 15 12.48 -8.19 -15.71
N GLN A 16 13.28 -8.09 -14.65
CA GLN A 16 13.71 -9.24 -13.86
C GLN A 16 12.63 -9.72 -12.88
N THR A 17 11.77 -8.83 -12.38
CA THR A 17 10.73 -9.22 -11.43
C THR A 17 9.63 -10.06 -12.09
N PRO A 18 9.20 -11.20 -11.49
CA PRO A 18 8.09 -11.98 -12.02
C PRO A 18 6.81 -11.14 -12.03
N LYS A 19 6.00 -11.29 -13.07
CA LYS A 19 4.72 -10.58 -13.18
C LYS A 19 3.71 -11.23 -12.22
N VAL A 20 3.34 -10.51 -11.18
CA VAL A 20 2.26 -10.91 -10.25
C VAL A 20 0.99 -10.14 -10.61
N GLU A 21 -0.10 -10.87 -10.87
CA GLU A 21 -1.41 -10.27 -11.12
C GLU A 21 -2.06 -9.78 -9.83
N ALA A 22 -2.93 -8.78 -9.96
CA ALA A 22 -3.67 -8.27 -8.81
C ALA A 22 -4.73 -9.29 -8.39
N GLN A 23 -4.71 -9.69 -7.12
CA GLN A 23 -5.77 -10.52 -6.55
C GLN A 23 -7.11 -9.78 -6.59
N GLU A 24 -8.19 -10.50 -6.89
CA GLU A 24 -9.54 -9.98 -6.81
C GLU A 24 -9.89 -9.66 -5.35
N LYS A 25 -10.26 -8.41 -5.09
CA LYS A 25 -10.63 -7.92 -3.75
C LYS A 25 -11.99 -7.28 -3.82
N LYS A 26 -12.78 -7.46 -2.75
CA LYS A 26 -14.08 -6.81 -2.61
C LYS A 26 -13.93 -5.30 -2.79
N LYS A 27 -14.83 -4.72 -3.58
CA LYS A 27 -14.86 -3.27 -3.86
C LYS A 27 -14.97 -2.51 -2.55
N GLN A 28 -14.02 -1.59 -2.34
CA GLN A 28 -14.07 -0.71 -1.18
C GLN A 28 -15.15 0.36 -1.38
N PRO A 29 -15.90 0.74 -0.33
CA PRO A 29 -16.86 1.82 -0.43
C PRO A 29 -16.15 3.13 -0.79
N THR A 30 -16.82 3.99 -1.55
CA THR A 30 -16.31 5.30 -1.99
C THR A 30 -17.01 6.45 -1.26
N GLY A 31 -16.47 7.67 -1.35
CA GLY A 31 -17.09 8.89 -0.83
C GLY A 31 -17.40 8.87 0.68
N ARG A 32 -18.64 9.23 1.03
CA ARG A 32 -19.13 9.33 2.41
C ARG A 32 -19.10 7.99 3.14
N ALA A 33 -19.43 6.90 2.47
CA ALA A 33 -19.40 5.56 3.05
C ALA A 33 -17.99 5.16 3.49
N ARG A 34 -16.97 5.53 2.70
CA ARG A 34 -15.56 5.32 3.08
C ARG A 34 -15.17 6.12 4.32
N LYS A 35 -15.58 7.40 4.40
CA LYS A 35 -15.33 8.25 5.57
C LYS A 35 -16.00 7.69 6.83
N ARG A 36 -17.24 7.19 6.71
CA ARG A 36 -17.94 6.51 7.82
C ARG A 36 -17.17 5.27 8.29
N ALA A 37 -16.77 4.40 7.36
CA ALA A 37 -16.00 3.20 7.70
C ALA A 37 -14.66 3.55 8.37
N GLN A 38 -13.98 4.60 7.89
CA GLN A 38 -12.72 5.07 8.48
C GLN A 38 -12.92 5.64 9.89
N TYR A 39 -13.97 6.43 10.13
CA TYR A 39 -14.29 6.96 11.45
C TYR A 39 -14.60 5.84 12.44
N LEU A 40 -15.50 4.93 12.07
CA LEU A 40 -15.87 3.78 12.89
C LEU A 40 -14.62 2.96 13.25
N ARG A 41 -13.74 2.66 12.28
CA ARG A 41 -12.50 1.90 12.52
C ARG A 41 -11.46 2.64 13.37
N ARG A 42 -11.39 3.97 13.29
CA ARG A 42 -10.34 4.75 13.97
C ARG A 42 -10.73 5.21 15.37
N PHE A 43 -12.01 5.42 15.63
CA PHE A 43 -12.47 6.10 16.85
C PHE A 43 -13.50 5.31 17.65
N VAL A 44 -14.39 4.56 16.99
CA VAL A 44 -15.47 3.82 17.69
C VAL A 44 -15.03 2.40 18.02
N ASN A 45 -14.64 1.63 17.01
CA ASN A 45 -14.23 0.22 17.14
C ASN A 45 -12.70 0.12 17.15
N VAL A 46 -12.05 0.76 18.13
CA VAL A 46 -10.59 0.82 18.22
C VAL A 46 -10.04 -0.49 18.77
N THR A 47 -9.21 -1.18 18.00
CA THR A 47 -8.38 -2.29 18.51
C THR A 47 -7.04 -1.74 18.99
N LEU A 48 -6.82 -1.75 20.30
CA LEU A 48 -5.53 -1.37 20.90
C LEU A 48 -4.64 -2.60 20.97
N VAL A 49 -3.71 -2.73 20.02
CA VAL A 49 -2.61 -3.69 20.13
C VAL A 49 -1.48 -3.03 20.90
N GLY A 50 -1.46 -3.24 22.22
CA GLY A 50 -0.38 -2.88 23.16
C GLY A 50 0.32 -1.53 22.91
N GLY A 51 -0.04 -0.51 23.69
CA GLY A 51 0.60 0.83 23.62
C GLY A 51 -0.10 1.80 22.66
N LYS A 52 0.67 2.68 22.00
CA LYS A 52 0.13 3.76 21.14
C LYS A 52 -0.55 3.20 19.88
N ARG A 53 -1.66 3.81 19.46
CA ARG A 53 -2.45 3.42 18.26
C ARG A 53 -1.56 3.41 17.01
N ARG A 54 -1.32 2.23 16.44
CA ARG A 54 -0.62 2.09 15.15
C ARG A 54 -1.65 1.97 14.02
N VAL A 55 -1.71 2.95 13.13
CA VAL A 55 -2.71 3.00 12.03
C VAL A 55 -2.29 2.15 10.82
N ARG A 56 -1.00 1.82 10.72
CA ARG A 56 -0.41 0.93 9.72
C ARG A 56 0.61 0.05 10.43
N ILE A 57 0.18 -1.12 10.91
CA ILE A 57 1.09 -2.17 11.35
C ILE A 57 1.29 -3.09 10.16
N GLU A 58 2.56 -3.21 9.78
CA GLU A 58 3.13 -4.14 8.80
C GLU A 58 2.57 -4.15 7.38
N TRP A 59 3.52 -4.23 6.46
CA TRP A 59 3.26 -4.66 5.10
C TRP A 59 2.57 -6.02 5.18
N ARG A 60 1.31 -6.07 4.75
CA ARG A 60 0.56 -7.30 4.54
C ARG A 60 1.47 -8.27 3.77
N ALA A 61 1.77 -9.41 4.40
CA ALA A 61 2.00 -10.65 3.67
C ALA A 61 0.79 -10.92 2.75
#